data_AF-A0A525HG88-F1
#
_entry.id   AF-A0A525HG88-F1
#
_cell.length_a   1.000
_cell.length_b   1.000
_cell.length_c   1.000
_cell.angle_alpha   90.00
_cell.angle_beta   90.00
_cell.angle_gamma   90.00
#
_symmetry.space_group_name_H-M   'P 1'
#
loop_
_entity.id
_entity.type
_entity.pdbx_description
1 polymer ?
#
loop_
_entity_poly.entity_id
_entity_poly.type
_entity_poly.pdbx_seq_one_letter_code
_entity_poly.pdbx_strand_id
1 'polypeptide(L)'
;MNRTDPALRGYALCGEARAGTTFLKELLASTGRLGEPVEWFDPVWRARVGPTDDFIGAMLARTATPNSVYGLKIFSSHAKAAARHQWATRLPNLSFVHIRRDDLLGQAISFARAAQTARFVSDQAERRAAGYDRRAIDSALITLARGQARWEIWFARHGIAPLRVSYEQVIADPADTVARIAALVGVEGARIDLAQVTAQRMSDDTSDEWRHRYRADAPSADRLPGLTDRSPKAVTDALRTALR
;
A
#
# COMPACT_ATOMS: atom_id res chain seq x y z
N MET A 1 19.03 -1.51 26.42
CA MET A 1 19.86 -0.32 26.17
C MET A 1 19.89 -0.13 24.65
N ASN A 2 18.97 0.68 24.13
CA ASN A 2 18.63 0.71 22.71
C ASN A 2 19.57 1.68 21.98
N ARG A 3 20.68 1.17 21.45
CA ARG A 3 21.63 1.98 20.67
C ARG A 3 21.06 2.09 19.25
N THR A 4 20.26 3.11 19.00
CA THR A 4 19.92 3.51 17.63
C THR A 4 21.23 3.76 16.90
N ASP A 5 21.57 2.89 15.95
CA ASP A 5 22.70 3.12 15.06
C ASP A 5 22.42 4.43 14.29
N PRO A 6 23.19 5.51 14.51
CA PRO A 6 22.95 6.79 13.86
C PRO A 6 23.06 6.70 12.33
N ALA A 7 23.64 5.62 11.78
CA ALA A 7 23.69 5.35 10.35
C ALA A 7 22.40 4.76 9.76
N LEU A 8 21.54 4.16 10.60
CA LEU A 8 20.32 3.49 10.13
C LEU A 8 19.27 4.54 9.77
N ARG A 9 18.86 4.52 8.51
CA ARG A 9 17.90 5.47 7.94
C ARG A 9 16.90 4.73 7.07
N GLY A 10 15.72 5.29 6.90
CA GLY A 10 14.70 4.57 6.16
C GLY A 10 13.51 5.43 5.81
N TYR A 11 12.56 4.78 5.17
CA TYR A 11 11.33 5.42 4.74
C TYR A 11 10.13 4.51 4.98
N ALA A 12 8.98 5.14 5.23
CA ALA A 12 7.69 4.48 5.19
C ALA A 12 6.99 4.81 3.88
N LEU A 13 6.69 3.78 3.10
CA LEU A 13 5.78 3.82 1.97
C LEU A 13 4.34 3.76 2.49
N CYS A 14 3.79 4.94 2.76
CA CYS A 14 2.41 5.17 3.15
C CYS A 14 1.53 5.16 1.90
N GLY A 15 0.48 4.34 1.89
CA GLY A 15 -0.47 4.32 0.77
C GLY A 15 -1.71 3.51 1.09
N GLU A 16 -2.37 3.04 0.04
CA GLU A 16 -3.53 2.16 0.16
C GLU A 16 -3.40 0.97 -0.80
N ALA A 17 -4.19 -0.07 -0.54
CA ALA A 17 -4.25 -1.24 -1.41
C ALA A 17 -4.56 -0.82 -2.86
N ARG A 18 -3.91 -1.48 -3.82
CA ARG A 18 -4.04 -1.23 -5.27
C ARG A 18 -3.59 0.16 -5.75
N ALA A 19 -2.88 0.94 -4.93
CA ALA A 19 -2.25 2.20 -5.34
C ALA A 19 -0.87 2.02 -6.01
N GLY A 20 -0.50 0.82 -6.46
CA GLY A 20 0.84 0.55 -7.03
C GLY A 20 1.95 0.30 -6.00
N THR A 21 1.61 0.22 -4.71
CA THR A 21 2.60 0.09 -3.61
C THR A 21 3.44 -1.19 -3.69
N THR A 22 2.91 -2.28 -4.26
CA THR A 22 3.66 -3.52 -4.49
C THR A 22 4.67 -3.39 -5.63
N PHE A 23 4.28 -2.76 -6.75
CA PHE A 23 5.20 -2.51 -7.86
C PHE A 23 6.36 -1.60 -7.42
N LEU A 24 6.05 -0.49 -6.73
CA LEU A 24 7.07 0.40 -6.20
C LEU A 24 7.98 -0.30 -5.17
N LYS A 25 7.42 -1.11 -4.27
CA LYS A 25 8.21 -1.95 -3.35
C LYS A 25 9.22 -2.81 -4.10
N GLU A 26 8.79 -3.50 -5.16
CA GLU A 26 9.67 -4.41 -5.91
C GLU A 26 10.77 -3.65 -6.64
N LEU A 27 10.46 -2.50 -7.24
CA LEU A 27 11.46 -1.60 -7.82
C LEU A 27 12.51 -1.18 -6.79
N LEU A 28 12.09 -0.77 -5.59
CA LEU A 28 13.00 -0.35 -4.51
C LEU A 28 13.85 -1.52 -4.01
N ALA A 29 13.25 -2.67 -3.77
CA ALA A 29 13.94 -3.88 -3.31
C ALA A 29 14.95 -4.38 -4.36
N SER A 30 14.63 -4.27 -5.65
CA SER A 30 15.52 -4.69 -6.76
C SER A 30 16.86 -3.97 -6.76
N THR A 31 16.95 -2.78 -6.14
CA THR A 31 18.19 -2.02 -6.07
C THR A 31 19.23 -2.61 -5.11
N GLY A 32 18.81 -3.49 -4.19
CA GLY A 32 19.64 -3.99 -3.10
C GLY A 32 20.16 -2.92 -2.12
N ARG A 33 19.71 -1.66 -2.25
CA ARG A 33 20.24 -0.49 -1.53
C ARG A 33 19.17 0.38 -0.88
N LEU A 34 17.89 0.13 -1.17
CA LEU A 34 16.75 0.91 -0.67
C LEU A 34 15.86 0.11 0.27
N GLY A 35 16.43 -0.86 0.98
CA GLY A 35 15.70 -1.74 1.88
C GLY A 35 14.72 -2.67 1.16
N GLU A 36 13.97 -3.44 1.94
CA GLU A 36 12.89 -4.31 1.45
C GLU A 36 11.56 -3.91 2.11
N PRO A 37 10.75 -3.03 1.47
CA PRO A 37 9.49 -2.58 2.05
C PRO A 37 8.48 -3.71 2.23
N VAL A 38 8.13 -4.02 3.48
CA VAL A 38 7.16 -5.08 3.84
C VAL A 38 6.04 -4.52 4.71
N GLU A 39 4.83 -5.08 4.59
CA GLU A 39 3.66 -4.70 5.39
C GLU A 39 3.70 -5.33 6.80
N TRP A 40 4.66 -4.91 7.63
CA TRP A 40 4.87 -5.55 8.93
C TRP A 40 3.65 -5.54 9.85
N PHE A 41 2.81 -4.52 9.74
CA PHE A 41 1.60 -4.37 10.55
C PHE A 41 0.36 -5.07 9.97
N ASP A 42 0.48 -5.70 8.79
CA ASP A 42 -0.56 -6.56 8.24
C ASP A 42 -0.78 -7.79 9.16
N PRO A 43 -2.03 -8.18 9.47
CA PRO A 43 -2.30 -9.31 10.35
C PRO A 43 -1.69 -10.64 9.89
N VAL A 44 -1.61 -10.90 8.58
CA VAL A 44 -1.06 -12.14 8.05
C VAL A 44 0.45 -12.16 8.18
N TRP A 45 1.12 -11.04 7.88
CA TRP A 45 2.55 -10.93 8.14
C TRP A 45 2.87 -11.06 9.64
N ARG A 46 2.09 -10.42 10.51
CA ARG A 46 2.25 -10.56 11.97
C ARG A 46 2.10 -12.01 12.43
N ALA A 47 1.14 -12.75 11.88
CA ALA A 47 0.96 -14.16 12.21
C ALA A 47 2.16 -15.01 11.78
N ARG A 48 2.80 -14.69 10.64
CA ARG A 48 4.01 -15.38 10.16
C ARG A 48 5.25 -15.08 11.00
N VAL A 49 5.42 -13.84 11.46
CA VAL A 49 6.55 -13.43 12.31
C VAL A 49 6.42 -14.04 13.73
N GLY A 50 5.20 -14.22 14.22
CA GLY A 50 4.96 -14.72 15.57
C GLY A 50 5.17 -13.66 16.66
N PRO A 51 5.03 -14.03 17.94
CA PRO A 51 5.30 -13.13 19.05
C PRO A 51 6.78 -12.75 19.10
N THR A 52 7.06 -11.47 19.35
CA THR A 52 8.43 -10.94 19.48
C THR A 52 8.45 -9.83 20.51
N ASP A 53 9.47 -9.85 21.38
CA ASP A 53 9.66 -8.84 22.42
C ASP A 53 10.13 -7.50 21.86
N ASP A 54 10.82 -7.51 20.70
CA ASP A 54 11.23 -6.30 19.99
C ASP A 54 10.81 -6.33 18.52
N PHE A 55 9.53 -6.05 18.31
CA PHE A 55 8.91 -6.02 16.97
C PHE A 55 9.61 -5.06 16.00
N ILE A 56 10.04 -3.89 16.47
CA ILE A 56 10.72 -2.90 15.63
C ILE A 56 12.13 -3.38 15.28
N GLY A 57 12.87 -3.94 16.24
CA GLY A 57 14.19 -4.53 15.97
C GLY A 57 14.11 -5.67 14.94
N ALA A 58 13.14 -6.57 15.08
CA ALA A 58 12.92 -7.65 14.11
C ALA A 58 12.61 -7.14 12.70
N MET A 59 11.79 -6.08 12.61
CA MET A 59 11.50 -5.42 11.34
C MET A 59 12.74 -4.81 10.70
N LEU A 60 13.53 -4.06 11.46
CA LEU A 60 14.76 -3.43 10.98
C LEU A 60 15.75 -4.49 10.49
N ALA A 61 15.96 -5.55 11.26
CA ALA A 61 16.88 -6.65 10.89
C ALA A 61 16.48 -7.34 9.58
N ARG A 62 15.18 -7.41 9.26
CA ARG A 62 14.68 -8.08 8.06
C ARG A 62 14.61 -7.19 6.83
N THR A 63 14.45 -5.88 7.01
CA THR A 63 14.15 -4.93 5.92
C THR A 63 15.32 -4.02 5.59
N ALA A 64 16.35 -3.95 6.43
CA ALA A 64 17.54 -3.18 6.16
C ALA A 64 18.44 -3.86 5.11
N THR A 65 19.01 -3.04 4.23
CA THR A 65 20.03 -3.42 3.25
C THR A 65 21.43 -3.14 3.80
N PRO A 66 22.51 -3.72 3.22
CA PRO A 66 23.89 -3.60 3.78
C PRO A 66 24.41 -2.16 3.94
N ASN A 67 23.83 -1.19 3.24
CA ASN A 67 24.13 0.25 3.35
C ASN A 67 23.28 0.97 4.43
N SER A 68 22.70 0.21 5.37
CA SER A 68 21.89 0.68 6.49
C SER A 68 20.64 1.47 6.08
N VAL A 69 20.00 1.05 4.99
CA VAL A 69 18.69 1.58 4.56
C VAL A 69 17.60 0.55 4.76
N TYR A 70 16.56 0.90 5.51
CA TYR A 70 15.37 0.06 5.70
C TYR A 70 14.13 0.67 5.03
N GLY A 71 13.17 -0.19 4.70
CA GLY A 71 11.88 0.21 4.11
C GLY A 71 10.71 -0.41 4.86
N LEU A 72 9.67 0.39 5.12
CA LEU A 72 8.38 -0.06 5.65
C LEU A 72 7.30 0.18 4.59
N LYS A 73 6.36 -0.74 4.42
CA LYS A 73 5.11 -0.49 3.69
C LYS A 73 3.94 -0.48 4.67
N ILE A 74 3.05 0.51 4.59
CA ILE A 74 1.96 0.65 5.56
C ILE A 74 0.71 1.26 4.93
N PHE A 75 -0.45 0.68 5.25
CA PHE A 75 -1.77 1.20 4.88
C PHE A 75 -2.47 1.84 6.08
N SER A 76 -3.40 2.75 5.84
CA SER A 76 -4.10 3.44 6.94
C SER A 76 -4.92 2.47 7.81
N SER A 77 -5.37 1.35 7.23
CA SER A 77 -6.03 0.25 7.94
C SER A 77 -5.15 -0.38 9.04
N HIS A 78 -3.83 -0.27 8.92
CA HIS A 78 -2.86 -0.81 9.88
C HIS A 78 -2.56 0.15 11.06
N ALA A 79 -3.11 1.37 11.05
CA ALA A 79 -2.77 2.42 12.02
C ALA A 79 -2.91 1.98 13.48
N LYS A 80 -3.99 1.26 13.82
CA LYS A 80 -4.20 0.76 15.19
C LYS A 80 -3.11 -0.25 15.62
N ALA A 81 -2.72 -1.14 14.72
CA ALA A 81 -1.68 -2.13 15.00
C ALA A 81 -0.29 -1.47 15.09
N ALA A 82 -0.03 -0.50 14.21
CA ALA A 82 1.23 0.25 14.18
C ALA A 82 1.40 1.15 15.41
N ALA A 83 0.32 1.80 15.89
CA ALA A 83 0.35 2.66 17.07
C ALA A 83 0.76 1.94 18.34
N ARG A 84 0.34 0.66 18.51
CA ARG A 84 0.74 -0.18 19.65
C ARG A 84 2.26 -0.39 19.75
N HIS A 85 2.95 -0.27 18.63
CA HIS A 85 4.40 -0.43 18.51
C HIS A 85 5.15 0.90 18.42
N GLN A 86 4.44 2.03 18.53
CA GLN A 86 5.02 3.38 18.45
C GLN A 86 5.92 3.55 17.22
N TRP A 87 5.48 2.95 16.09
CA TRP A 87 6.32 2.75 14.90
C TRP A 87 7.03 4.03 14.44
N ALA A 88 6.32 5.15 14.34
CA ALA A 88 6.85 6.40 13.82
C ALA A 88 7.92 7.04 14.72
N THR A 89 7.88 6.81 16.04
CA THR A 89 8.86 7.37 16.99
C THR A 89 10.00 6.40 17.31
N ARG A 90 9.79 5.08 17.14
CA ARG A 90 10.82 4.06 17.39
C ARG A 90 11.69 3.77 16.16
N LEU A 91 11.22 4.07 14.97
CA LEU A 91 11.98 3.92 13.73
C LEU A 91 13.01 5.05 13.59
N PRO A 92 14.32 4.74 13.44
CA PRO A 92 15.36 5.77 13.40
C PRO A 92 15.42 6.48 12.06
N ASN A 93 15.59 7.81 12.07
CA ASN A 93 15.76 8.63 10.86
C ASN A 93 14.70 8.35 9.78
N LEU A 94 13.43 8.24 10.19
CA LEU A 94 12.33 7.84 9.33
C LEU A 94 11.86 9.01 8.45
N SER A 95 11.91 8.80 7.13
CA SER A 95 11.27 9.66 6.14
C SER A 95 9.94 9.06 5.65
N PHE A 96 9.13 9.85 4.95
CA PHE A 96 7.81 9.42 4.50
C PHE A 96 7.66 9.56 2.99
N VAL A 97 7.16 8.52 2.35
CA VAL A 97 6.74 8.50 0.94
C VAL A 97 5.24 8.24 0.93
N HIS A 98 4.46 9.15 0.37
CA HIS A 98 3.02 8.97 0.19
C HIS A 98 2.73 8.58 -1.26
N ILE A 99 2.36 7.33 -1.47
CA ILE A 99 1.94 6.82 -2.78
C ILE A 99 0.41 6.81 -2.89
N ARG A 100 -0.09 7.42 -3.97
CA ARG A 100 -1.50 7.40 -4.34
C ARG A 100 -1.66 6.89 -5.76
N ARG A 101 -2.91 6.62 -6.16
CA ARG A 101 -3.27 6.42 -7.57
C ARG A 101 -4.24 7.52 -7.96
N ASP A 102 -3.89 8.26 -9.00
CA ASP A 102 -4.69 9.44 -9.41
C ASP A 102 -6.03 8.98 -10.02
N ASP A 103 -6.05 7.83 -10.69
CA ASP A 103 -7.28 7.15 -11.16
C ASP A 103 -7.98 6.37 -10.03
N LEU A 104 -8.69 7.10 -9.16
CA LEU A 104 -9.41 6.52 -8.01
C LEU A 104 -10.46 5.47 -8.42
N LEU A 105 -11.16 5.67 -9.53
CA LEU A 105 -12.14 4.69 -10.03
C LEU A 105 -11.46 3.40 -10.48
N GLY A 106 -10.37 3.49 -11.24
CA GLY A 106 -9.59 2.30 -11.61
C GLY A 106 -8.98 1.61 -10.39
N GLN A 107 -8.58 2.36 -9.36
CA GLN A 107 -8.15 1.78 -8.08
C GLN A 107 -9.29 1.00 -7.42
N ALA A 108 -10.49 1.58 -7.33
CA ALA A 108 -11.67 0.97 -6.72
C ALA A 108 -12.15 -0.29 -7.45
N ILE A 109 -12.18 -0.27 -8.79
CA ILE A 109 -12.48 -1.45 -9.61
C ILE A 109 -11.46 -2.55 -9.32
N SER A 110 -10.16 -2.21 -9.34
CA SER A 110 -9.10 -3.18 -9.07
C SER A 110 -9.20 -3.77 -7.66
N PHE A 111 -9.60 -2.97 -6.68
CA PHE A 111 -9.81 -3.39 -5.30
C PHE A 111 -11.02 -4.31 -5.16
N ALA A 112 -12.16 -3.95 -5.75
CA ALA A 112 -13.37 -4.77 -5.74
C ALA A 112 -13.14 -6.13 -6.39
N ARG A 113 -12.44 -6.16 -7.53
CA ARG A 113 -12.04 -7.42 -8.20
C ARG A 113 -11.17 -8.28 -7.29
N ALA A 114 -10.11 -7.70 -6.72
CA ALA A 114 -9.22 -8.43 -5.82
C ALA A 114 -9.97 -9.05 -4.64
N ALA A 115 -10.90 -8.30 -4.02
CA ALA A 115 -11.72 -8.77 -2.91
C ALA A 115 -12.66 -9.94 -3.27
N GLN A 116 -13.14 -10.01 -4.53
CA GLN A 116 -13.97 -11.13 -4.99
C GLN A 116 -13.14 -12.38 -5.32
N THR A 117 -11.95 -12.20 -5.90
CA THR A 117 -11.10 -13.31 -6.35
C THR A 117 -10.29 -13.96 -5.25
N ALA A 118 -10.14 -13.30 -4.11
CA ALA A 118 -9.27 -13.74 -3.04
C ALA A 118 -10.03 -14.51 -1.95
N ARG A 119 -10.21 -15.81 -2.23
CA ARG A 119 -10.40 -16.96 -1.33
C ARG A 119 -11.50 -16.86 -0.25
N PHE A 120 -12.66 -17.44 -0.58
CA PHE A 120 -13.52 -18.10 0.41
C PHE A 120 -12.98 -19.52 0.69
N VAL A 121 -13.23 -20.00 1.91
CA VAL A 121 -12.52 -21.07 2.62
C VAL A 121 -12.68 -22.46 1.98
N SER A 122 -11.58 -23.23 2.01
CA SER A 122 -11.42 -24.69 1.89
C SER A 122 -12.32 -25.47 0.92
N ASP A 123 -11.63 -26.11 -0.02
CA ASP A 123 -12.08 -27.26 -0.80
C ASP A 123 -13.12 -26.96 -1.88
N GLN A 124 -12.91 -27.61 -3.02
CA GLN A 124 -13.70 -27.55 -4.26
C GLN A 124 -13.36 -26.47 -5.30
N ALA A 125 -13.13 -27.02 -6.49
CA ALA A 125 -13.03 -26.39 -7.78
C ALA A 125 -14.15 -25.36 -8.02
N GLU A 126 -13.76 -24.11 -8.25
CA GLU A 126 -14.12 -23.29 -9.42
C GLU A 126 -13.59 -21.87 -9.19
N ARG A 127 -12.74 -21.39 -10.10
CA ARG A 127 -12.36 -19.97 -10.16
C ARG A 127 -13.63 -19.17 -10.48
N ARG A 128 -14.36 -18.64 -9.49
CA ARG A 128 -15.39 -17.63 -9.78
C ARG A 128 -14.70 -16.43 -10.42
N ALA A 129 -14.98 -16.20 -11.70
CA ALA A 129 -14.58 -14.98 -12.37
C ALA A 129 -15.17 -13.78 -11.59
N ALA A 130 -14.36 -12.74 -11.37
CA ALA A 130 -14.87 -11.52 -10.77
C ALA A 130 -16.03 -10.98 -11.62
N GLY A 131 -17.15 -10.68 -10.98
CA GLY A 131 -18.34 -10.13 -11.62
C GLY A 131 -18.53 -8.66 -11.26
N TYR A 132 -19.03 -7.86 -12.21
CA TYR A 132 -19.34 -6.46 -11.96
C TYR A 132 -20.34 -6.32 -10.81
N ASP A 133 -19.94 -5.55 -9.79
CA ASP A 133 -20.78 -5.21 -8.66
C ASP A 133 -20.60 -3.72 -8.35
N ARG A 134 -21.63 -2.92 -8.68
CA ARG A 134 -21.63 -1.47 -8.44
C ARG A 134 -21.45 -1.14 -6.96
N ARG A 135 -22.11 -1.87 -6.05
CA ARG A 135 -22.06 -1.61 -4.60
C ARG A 135 -20.67 -1.90 -4.05
N ALA A 136 -19.99 -2.93 -4.57
CA ALA A 136 -18.61 -3.22 -4.22
C ALA A 136 -17.67 -2.09 -4.66
N ILE A 137 -17.85 -1.55 -5.87
CA ILE A 137 -17.07 -0.41 -6.38
C ILE A 137 -17.35 0.85 -5.55
N ASP A 138 -18.60 1.16 -5.25
CA ASP A 138 -18.99 2.30 -4.38
C ASP A 138 -18.32 2.19 -3.00
N SER A 139 -18.38 1.00 -2.40
CA SER A 139 -17.75 0.73 -1.10
C SER A 139 -16.22 0.89 -1.17
N ALA A 140 -15.61 0.44 -2.26
CA ALA A 140 -14.18 0.58 -2.50
C ALA A 140 -13.76 2.06 -2.65
N LEU A 141 -14.53 2.86 -3.41
CA LEU A 141 -14.29 4.31 -3.55
C LEU A 141 -14.27 5.01 -2.18
N ILE A 142 -15.30 4.79 -1.37
CA ILE A 142 -15.40 5.40 -0.03
C ILE A 142 -14.24 4.93 0.87
N THR A 143 -13.92 3.63 0.84
CA THR A 143 -12.84 3.05 1.64
C THR A 143 -11.49 3.66 1.29
N LEU A 144 -11.15 3.72 0.00
CA LEU A 144 -9.88 4.24 -0.49
C LEU A 144 -9.77 5.76 -0.26
N ALA A 145 -10.83 6.52 -0.54
CA ALA A 145 -10.86 7.95 -0.30
C ALA A 145 -10.65 8.31 1.18
N ARG A 146 -11.32 7.57 2.09
CA ARG A 146 -11.10 7.73 3.54
C ARG A 146 -9.67 7.36 3.94
N GLY A 147 -9.10 6.31 3.35
CA GLY A 147 -7.72 5.91 3.60
C GLY A 147 -6.71 6.99 3.23
N GLN A 148 -6.84 7.55 2.03
CA GLN A 148 -6.02 8.67 1.58
C GLN A 148 -6.20 9.91 2.47
N ALA A 149 -7.44 10.26 2.83
CA ALA A 149 -7.73 11.37 3.72
C ALA A 149 -7.09 11.19 5.11
N ARG A 150 -7.09 9.96 5.66
CA ARG A 150 -6.43 9.68 6.94
C ARG A 150 -4.94 9.97 6.90
N TRP A 151 -4.26 9.62 5.80
CA TRP A 151 -2.84 9.92 5.63
C TRP A 151 -2.58 11.43 5.56
N GLU A 152 -3.32 12.16 4.71
CA GLU A 152 -3.15 13.62 4.59
C GLU A 152 -3.42 14.34 5.93
N ILE A 153 -4.48 13.97 6.64
CA ILE A 153 -4.78 14.50 7.98
C ILE A 153 -3.64 14.18 8.96
N TRP A 154 -3.14 12.94 8.93
CA TRP A 154 -2.05 12.54 9.82
C TRP A 154 -0.76 13.32 9.53
N PHE A 155 -0.36 13.47 8.27
CA PHE A 155 0.80 14.26 7.89
C PHE A 155 0.67 15.73 8.32
N ALA A 156 -0.47 16.37 8.02
CA ALA A 156 -0.72 17.76 8.36
C ALA A 156 -0.67 18.00 9.88
N ARG A 157 -1.29 17.13 10.67
CA ARG A 157 -1.30 17.24 12.14
C ARG A 157 0.07 17.13 12.79
N HIS A 158 1.02 16.48 12.13
CA HIS A 158 2.36 16.24 12.67
C HIS A 158 3.44 17.07 11.95
N GLY A 159 3.05 18.00 11.06
CA GLY A 159 4.00 18.82 10.30
C GLY A 159 4.90 18.00 9.37
N ILE A 160 4.45 16.83 8.91
CA ILE A 160 5.23 15.94 8.05
C ILE A 160 5.01 16.34 6.59
N ALA A 161 6.08 16.59 5.85
CA ALA A 161 6.07 16.78 4.41
C ALA A 161 6.55 15.49 3.70
N PRO A 162 5.64 14.58 3.30
CA PRO A 162 6.05 13.35 2.62
C PRO A 162 6.48 13.63 1.18
N LEU A 163 7.39 12.80 0.66
CA LEU A 163 7.61 12.68 -0.77
C LEU A 163 6.35 12.11 -1.42
N ARG A 164 5.66 12.92 -2.23
CA ARG A 164 4.44 12.50 -2.92
C ARG A 164 4.78 11.88 -4.27
N VAL A 165 4.22 10.70 -4.51
CA VAL A 165 4.34 9.96 -5.76
C VAL A 165 2.98 9.41 -6.15
N SER A 166 2.63 9.44 -7.44
CA SER A 166 1.47 8.72 -7.95
C SER A 166 1.88 7.46 -8.67
N TYR A 167 1.01 6.45 -8.67
CA TYR A 167 1.16 5.23 -9.45
C TYR A 167 1.49 5.54 -10.92
N GLU A 168 0.80 6.53 -11.49
CA GLU A 168 0.97 7.01 -12.85
C GLU A 168 2.39 7.55 -13.10
N GLN A 169 2.97 8.27 -12.14
CA GLN A 169 4.38 8.68 -12.19
C GLN A 169 5.31 7.46 -12.12
N VAL A 170 5.04 6.52 -11.20
CA VAL A 170 5.89 5.33 -11.02
C VAL A 170 5.96 4.49 -12.29
N ILE A 171 4.85 4.33 -13.02
CA ILE A 171 4.85 3.55 -14.27
C ILE A 171 5.41 4.33 -15.46
N ALA A 172 5.28 5.65 -15.47
CA ALA A 172 5.78 6.50 -16.56
C ALA A 172 7.30 6.60 -16.50
N ASP A 173 7.85 6.80 -15.29
CA ASP A 173 9.29 6.84 -15.05
C ASP A 173 9.64 6.18 -13.70
N PRO A 174 9.83 4.85 -13.69
CA PRO A 174 10.26 4.13 -12.50
C PRO A 174 11.62 4.63 -11.97
N ALA A 175 12.53 5.01 -12.87
CA ALA A 175 13.90 5.39 -12.53
C ALA A 175 13.93 6.73 -11.78
N ASP A 176 13.20 7.74 -12.25
CA ASP A 176 13.03 9.01 -11.54
C ASP A 176 12.43 8.81 -10.15
N THR A 177 11.36 8.00 -10.06
CA THR A 177 10.71 7.72 -8.77
C THR A 177 11.67 7.08 -7.78
N VAL A 178 12.43 6.07 -8.21
CA VAL A 178 13.45 5.40 -7.39
C VAL A 178 14.58 6.36 -7.01
N ALA A 179 15.04 7.21 -7.92
CA ALA A 179 16.08 8.21 -7.65
C ALA A 179 15.63 9.23 -6.60
N ARG A 180 14.39 9.72 -6.66
CA ARG A 180 13.82 10.65 -5.67
C ARG A 180 13.73 10.01 -4.28
N ILE A 181 13.36 8.73 -4.20
CA ILE A 181 13.34 7.99 -2.93
C ILE A 181 14.77 7.73 -2.43
N ALA A 182 15.70 7.41 -3.32
CA ALA A 182 17.10 7.24 -2.96
C ALA A 182 17.71 8.53 -2.37
N ALA A 183 17.43 9.67 -3.00
CA ALA A 183 17.82 10.99 -2.51
C ALA A 183 17.23 11.30 -1.13
N LEU A 184 15.95 10.94 -0.90
CA LEU A 184 15.27 11.12 0.39
C LEU A 184 16.01 10.42 1.55
N VAL A 185 16.67 9.30 1.27
CA VAL A 185 17.47 8.55 2.26
C VAL A 185 18.99 8.65 2.03
N GLY A 186 19.46 9.62 1.24
CA GLY A 186 20.89 9.84 1.02
C GLY A 186 21.62 8.63 0.39
N VAL A 187 21.00 7.98 -0.59
CA VAL A 187 21.62 6.92 -1.39
C VAL A 187 21.85 7.43 -2.80
N GLU A 188 23.10 7.34 -3.24
CA GLU A 188 23.50 7.62 -4.62
C GLU A 188 23.62 6.33 -5.44
N GLY A 189 23.41 6.45 -6.75
CA GLY A 189 23.66 5.38 -7.72
C GLY A 189 22.78 4.14 -7.57
N ALA A 190 21.61 4.23 -6.92
CA ALA A 190 20.65 3.14 -6.89
C ALA A 190 20.14 2.86 -8.31
N ARG A 191 20.31 1.61 -8.77
CA ARG A 191 19.87 1.16 -10.10
C ARG A 191 18.82 0.07 -9.95
N ILE A 192 17.75 0.16 -10.73
CA ILE A 192 16.68 -0.83 -10.75
C ILE A 192 17.19 -2.07 -11.48
N ASP A 193 16.92 -3.25 -10.92
CA ASP A 193 17.04 -4.52 -11.63
C ASP A 193 15.65 -5.02 -12.00
N LEU A 194 15.25 -4.78 -13.25
CA LEU A 194 13.93 -5.18 -13.75
C LEU A 194 13.73 -6.70 -13.78
N ALA A 195 14.81 -7.50 -13.79
CA ALA A 195 14.70 -8.96 -13.74
C ALA A 195 14.16 -9.46 -12.39
N GLN A 196 14.27 -8.64 -11.33
CA GLN A 196 13.74 -8.95 -9.99
C GLN A 196 12.31 -8.44 -9.78
N VAL A 197 11.71 -7.74 -10.75
CA VAL A 197 10.37 -7.16 -10.64
C VAL A 197 9.35 -8.09 -11.29
N THR A 198 8.40 -8.58 -10.50
CA THR A 198 7.38 -9.55 -10.93
C THR A 198 6.00 -8.91 -11.06
N ALA A 199 5.76 -7.80 -10.38
CA ALA A 199 4.51 -7.08 -10.41
C ALA A 199 4.24 -6.53 -11.83
N GLN A 200 3.25 -7.10 -12.50
CA GLN A 200 2.80 -6.65 -13.81
C GLN A 200 1.59 -5.73 -13.69
N ARG A 201 1.48 -4.79 -14.64
CA ARG A 201 0.29 -3.97 -14.80
C ARG A 201 -0.88 -4.85 -15.23
N MET A 202 -1.85 -5.00 -14.33
CA MET A 202 -3.14 -5.62 -14.64
C MET A 202 -4.13 -4.54 -15.07
N SER A 203 -4.01 -4.02 -16.28
CA SER A 203 -5.14 -3.38 -16.96
C SER A 203 -5.62 -4.31 -18.05
N ASP A 204 -6.83 -4.82 -17.89
CA ASP A 204 -7.49 -5.75 -18.80
C ASP A 204 -8.81 -5.14 -19.29
N ASP A 205 -9.30 -5.63 -20.43
CA ASP A 205 -10.56 -5.19 -21.05
C ASP A 205 -11.75 -5.25 -20.08
N THR A 206 -11.72 -6.19 -19.12
CA THR A 206 -12.70 -6.29 -18.02
C THR A 206 -12.77 -5.01 -17.18
N SER A 207 -11.64 -4.37 -16.88
CA SER A 207 -11.61 -3.15 -16.07
C SER A 207 -12.24 -1.97 -16.79
N ASP A 208 -12.08 -1.89 -18.12
CA ASP A 208 -12.69 -0.84 -18.93
C ASP A 208 -14.19 -1.09 -19.15
N GLU A 209 -14.62 -2.35 -19.30
CA GLU A 209 -16.05 -2.72 -19.29
C GLU A 209 -16.73 -2.28 -17.98
N TRP A 210 -16.12 -2.60 -16.83
CA TRP A 210 -16.68 -2.24 -15.52
C TRP A 210 -16.73 -0.73 -15.33
N ARG A 211 -15.72 -0.01 -15.81
CA ARG A 211 -15.69 1.45 -15.78
C ARG A 211 -16.82 2.04 -16.63
N HIS A 212 -17.05 1.50 -17.82
CA HIS A 212 -18.13 1.93 -18.69
C HIS A 212 -19.49 1.74 -18.01
N ARG A 213 -19.76 0.53 -17.50
CA ARG A 213 -21.00 0.20 -16.78
C ARG A 213 -21.20 1.05 -15.53
N TYR A 214 -20.14 1.27 -14.75
CA TYR A 214 -20.21 2.10 -13.54
C TYR A 214 -20.58 3.56 -13.86
N ARG A 215 -20.10 4.10 -14.99
CA ARG A 215 -20.42 5.47 -15.41
C ARG A 215 -21.81 5.59 -16.01
N ALA A 216 -22.28 4.58 -16.74
CA ALA A 216 -23.62 4.57 -17.34
C ALA A 216 -24.73 4.68 -16.28
N ASP A 217 -24.57 4.02 -15.14
CA ASP A 217 -25.55 4.03 -14.05
C ASP A 217 -25.26 5.11 -12.99
N ALA A 218 -24.47 6.14 -13.30
CA ALA A 218 -24.09 7.16 -12.33
C ALA A 218 -25.31 8.00 -11.88
N PRO A 219 -25.47 8.28 -10.57
CA PRO A 219 -26.45 9.25 -10.10
C PRO A 219 -26.12 10.64 -10.64
N SER A 220 -27.08 11.57 -10.55
CA SER A 220 -26.87 12.97 -10.96
C SER A 220 -25.56 13.54 -10.41
N ALA A 221 -24.84 14.26 -11.27
CA ALA A 221 -23.60 14.96 -10.93
C ALA A 221 -23.78 16.00 -9.80
N ASP A 222 -25.02 16.44 -9.54
CA ASP A 222 -25.34 17.40 -8.47
C ASP A 222 -25.33 16.76 -7.07
N ARG A 223 -25.21 15.43 -6.98
CA ARG A 223 -25.22 14.70 -5.71
C ARG A 223 -23.82 14.20 -5.34
N LEU A 224 -23.24 14.79 -4.30
CA LEU A 224 -22.00 14.28 -3.71
C LEU A 224 -22.26 12.98 -2.93
N PRO A 225 -21.33 12.00 -2.99
CA PRO A 225 -21.45 10.79 -2.19
C PRO A 225 -21.26 11.10 -0.71
N GLY A 226 -22.12 10.53 0.14
CA GLY A 226 -21.93 10.57 1.58
C GLY A 226 -20.70 9.77 2.01
N LEU A 227 -19.84 10.36 2.83
CA LEU A 227 -18.65 9.70 3.37
C LEU A 227 -18.90 9.03 4.73
N THR A 228 -20.15 8.77 5.12
CA THR A 228 -20.56 8.13 6.39
C THR A 228 -20.84 6.64 6.22
N ASP A 229 -20.60 5.85 7.27
CA ASP A 229 -20.43 4.40 7.16
C ASP A 229 -21.75 3.63 7.00
N ARG A 230 -21.86 2.88 5.91
CA ARG A 230 -22.50 1.56 5.90
C ARG A 230 -21.59 0.59 5.15
N SER A 231 -20.33 0.45 5.57
CA SER A 231 -19.51 -0.65 5.08
C SER A 231 -20.23 -1.96 5.45
N PRO A 232 -20.63 -2.81 4.48
CA PRO A 232 -21.04 -4.16 4.82
C PRO A 232 -19.81 -4.84 5.45
N LYS A 233 -19.95 -5.39 6.67
CA LYS A 233 -18.89 -6.17 7.35
C LYS A 233 -18.12 -7.10 6.39
N ALA A 234 -18.82 -7.62 5.39
CA ALA A 234 -18.31 -8.50 4.34
C ALA A 234 -17.07 -7.98 3.57
N VAL A 235 -16.94 -6.68 3.24
CA VAL A 235 -15.79 -6.22 2.41
C VAL A 235 -14.51 -6.14 3.25
N THR A 236 -14.63 -5.68 4.50
CA THR A 236 -13.51 -5.60 5.45
C THR A 236 -13.02 -7.00 5.84
N ASP A 237 -13.95 -7.95 5.99
CA ASP A 237 -13.63 -9.34 6.32
C ASP A 237 -13.13 -10.14 5.10
N ALA A 238 -13.62 -9.84 3.88
CA ALA A 238 -13.12 -10.43 2.64
C ALA A 238 -11.65 -10.07 2.39
N LEU A 239 -11.23 -8.82 2.61
CA LEU A 239 -9.82 -8.43 2.48
C LEU A 239 -8.90 -9.06 3.53
N ARG A 240 -9.41 -9.29 4.76
CA ARG A 240 -8.67 -10.05 5.80
C ARG A 240 -8.55 -11.53 5.49
N THR A 241 -9.46 -12.08 4.68
CA THR A 241 -9.46 -13.49 4.29
C THR A 241 -8.63 -13.69 3.01
N ALA A 242 -8.67 -12.71 2.11
CA ALA A 242 -7.93 -12.60 0.87
C ALA A 242 -6.41 -12.53 1.01
N LEU A 243 -5.92 -11.92 2.09
CA LEU A 243 -4.50 -11.77 2.36
C LEU A 243 -3.90 -12.97 3.13
N ARG A 244 -4.70 -14.00 3.46
CA ARG A 244 -4.25 -15.27 4.07
C ARG A 244 -3.54 -16.16 3.06
#